data_AF-A0A535YEF1-F1
#
_entry.id   AF-A0A535YEF1-F1
#
_cell.length_a   1.000
_cell.length_b   1.000
_cell.length_c   1.000
_cell.angle_alpha   90.00
_cell.angle_beta   90.00
_cell.angle_gamma   90.00
#
_symmetry.space_group_name_H-M   'P 1'
#
loop_
_entity.id
_entity.type
_entity.pdbx_description
1 polymer ?
#
loop_
_entity_poly.entity_id
_entity_poly.type
_entity_poly.pdbx_seq_one_letter_code
_entity_poly.pdbx_strand_id
1 'polypeptide(L)'
;MDSLHAIGFYVSSGVSLAGALGVALLGNRDVRGASMAVVGVGLAGIYLSLSAGFVAAVALVCYAGCALLVASPLYRPMASVVGSRWRQVGAIGAAALLAVLAYSAFRGEFVHANFYGGAFGVANLGRLFFAHDALSTEALAVLVLVAFAGATAVWRVRERSR
;
A
#
# COMPACT_ATOMS: atom_id res chain seq x y z
N MET A 1 -5.08 25.66 -2.60
CA MET A 1 -5.52 24.71 -1.55
C MET A 1 -6.09 25.54 -0.42
N ASP A 2 -7.37 25.38 -0.11
CA ASP A 2 -7.94 25.98 1.09
C ASP A 2 -7.28 25.34 2.32
N SER A 3 -7.08 26.10 3.38
CA SER A 3 -6.34 25.66 4.58
C SER A 3 -6.86 24.33 5.14
N LEU A 4 -8.15 24.06 4.99
CA LEU A 4 -8.79 22.80 5.40
C LEU A 4 -8.32 21.58 4.60
N HIS A 5 -8.13 21.71 3.29
CA HIS A 5 -7.62 20.61 2.44
C HIS A 5 -6.15 20.30 2.76
N ALA A 6 -5.35 21.33 3.04
CA ALA A 6 -3.96 21.15 3.45
C ALA A 6 -3.88 20.41 4.80
N ILE A 7 -4.69 20.82 5.78
CA ILE A 7 -4.74 20.17 7.09
C ILE A 7 -5.18 18.71 6.94
N GLY A 8 -6.23 18.44 6.16
CA GLY A 8 -6.69 17.08 5.89
C GLY A 8 -5.57 16.20 5.31
N PHE A 9 -4.86 16.70 4.30
CA PHE A 9 -3.73 16.00 3.69
C PHE A 9 -2.61 15.69 4.70
N TYR A 10 -2.18 16.68 5.49
CA TYR A 10 -1.10 16.48 6.48
C TYR A 10 -1.50 15.52 7.61
N VAL A 11 -2.73 15.61 8.09
CA VAL A 11 -3.26 14.68 9.09
C VAL A 11 -3.29 13.26 8.52
N SER A 12 -3.82 13.08 7.30
CA SER A 12 -3.86 11.78 6.64
C SER A 12 -2.46 11.21 6.37
N SER A 13 -1.49 12.05 6.00
CA SER A 13 -0.08 11.67 5.87
C SER A 13 0.53 11.24 7.20
N GLY A 14 0.28 11.98 8.28
CA GLY A 14 0.73 11.62 9.62
C GLY A 14 0.15 10.29 10.09
N VAL A 15 -1.15 10.08 9.87
CA VAL A 15 -1.84 8.81 10.18
C VAL A 15 -1.26 7.65 9.38
N SER A 16 -1.01 7.83 8.08
CA SER A 16 -0.42 6.80 7.22
C SER A 16 1.00 6.42 7.69
N LEU A 17 1.83 7.42 8.00
CA LEU A 17 3.19 7.21 8.53
C LEU A 17 3.18 6.50 9.89
N ALA A 18 2.31 6.93 10.81
CA ALA A 18 2.17 6.30 12.12
C ALA A 18 1.74 4.83 11.99
N GLY A 19 0.78 4.54 11.10
CA GLY A 19 0.39 3.17 10.76
C GLY A 19 1.56 2.36 10.21
N ALA A 20 2.33 2.91 9.26
CA ALA A 20 3.42 2.19 8.61
C ALA A 20 4.55 1.86 9.59
N LEU A 21 4.89 2.80 10.48
CA LEU A 21 5.82 2.58 11.59
C LEU A 21 5.29 1.52 12.55
N GLY A 22 3.98 1.53 12.85
CA GLY A 22 3.33 0.48 13.64
C GLY A 22 3.51 -0.91 13.03
N VAL A 23 3.25 -1.07 11.73
CA VAL A 23 3.37 -2.36 11.03
C VAL A 23 4.82 -2.88 11.06
N ALA A 24 5.80 -1.97 10.99
CA ALA A 24 7.23 -2.28 10.93
C ALA A 24 7.84 -2.59 12.32
N LEU A 25 7.45 -1.84 13.36
CA LEU A 25 8.10 -1.86 14.66
C LEU A 25 7.39 -2.73 15.71
N LEU A 26 6.07 -2.91 15.60
CA LEU A 26 5.30 -3.68 16.57
C LEU A 26 5.47 -5.18 16.34
N GLY A 27 5.68 -5.94 17.41
CA GLY A 27 5.85 -7.40 17.32
C GLY A 27 4.54 -8.19 17.31
N ASN A 28 3.48 -7.66 17.94
CA ASN A 28 2.21 -8.38 18.08
C ASN A 28 1.40 -8.33 16.77
N ARG A 29 1.01 -9.48 16.23
CA ARG A 29 0.28 -9.63 14.96
C ARG A 29 -1.03 -8.82 14.94
N ASP A 30 -1.75 -8.77 16.05
CA ASP A 30 -3.07 -8.10 16.11
C ASP A 30 -2.89 -6.58 15.96
N VAL A 31 -1.87 -6.04 16.62
CA VAL A 31 -1.52 -4.62 16.55
C VAL A 31 -0.87 -4.27 15.21
N ARG A 32 -0.13 -5.20 14.59
CA ARG A 32 0.37 -5.07 13.21
C ARG A 32 -0.76 -5.05 12.19
N GLY A 33 -1.78 -5.89 12.36
CA GLY A 33 -2.98 -5.85 11.54
C GLY A 33 -3.74 -4.53 11.70
N ALA A 34 -3.98 -4.11 12.94
CA ALA A 34 -4.62 -2.82 13.22
C ALA A 34 -3.86 -1.63 12.63
N SER A 35 -2.53 -1.60 12.79
CA SER A 35 -1.68 -0.55 12.20
C SER A 35 -1.69 -0.57 10.66
N MET A 36 -1.82 -1.74 10.03
CA MET A 36 -2.02 -1.85 8.57
C MET A 36 -3.35 -1.23 8.13
N ALA A 37 -4.42 -1.40 8.91
CA ALA A 37 -5.69 -0.71 8.65
C ALA A 37 -5.54 0.81 8.79
N VAL A 38 -4.78 1.29 9.79
CA VAL A 38 -4.47 2.71 9.97
C VAL A 38 -3.71 3.27 8.75
N VAL A 39 -2.77 2.53 8.17
CA VAL A 39 -2.12 2.91 6.90
C VAL A 39 -3.16 3.12 5.79
N GLY A 40 -4.09 2.16 5.65
CA GLY A 40 -5.16 2.23 4.65
C GLY A 40 -6.05 3.46 4.81
N VAL A 41 -6.45 3.80 6.05
CA VAL A 41 -7.24 5.00 6.36
C VAL A 41 -6.46 6.27 6.02
N GLY A 42 -5.19 6.35 6.38
CA GLY A 42 -4.33 7.48 6.02
C GLY A 42 -4.19 7.64 4.51
N LEU A 43 -3.94 6.55 3.77
CA LEU A 43 -3.86 6.58 2.31
C LEU A 43 -5.18 6.99 1.65
N ALA A 44 -6.32 6.50 2.15
CA ALA A 44 -7.62 6.89 1.65
C ALA A 44 -7.87 8.40 1.81
N GLY A 45 -7.48 8.99 2.94
CA GLY A 45 -7.58 10.44 3.16
C GLY A 45 -6.67 11.25 2.24
N ILE A 46 -5.46 10.76 1.95
CA ILE A 46 -4.56 11.35 0.95
C ILE A 46 -5.21 11.30 -0.43
N TYR A 47 -5.72 10.14 -0.86
CA TYR A 47 -6.37 10.00 -2.17
C TYR A 47 -7.62 10.86 -2.31
N LEU A 48 -8.43 11.00 -1.26
CA LEU A 48 -9.56 11.92 -1.26
C LEU A 48 -9.11 13.37 -1.43
N SER A 49 -8.00 13.76 -0.79
CA SER A 49 -7.41 15.10 -0.95
C SER A 49 -6.91 15.36 -2.38
N LEU A 50 -6.60 14.29 -3.13
CA LEU A 50 -6.20 14.33 -4.54
C LEU A 50 -7.39 14.16 -5.52
N SER A 51 -8.64 14.21 -5.06
CA SER A 51 -9.84 13.94 -5.87
C SER A 51 -9.91 12.53 -6.49
N ALA A 52 -9.24 11.55 -5.87
CA ALA A 52 -9.16 10.16 -6.31
C ALA A 52 -10.03 9.23 -5.45
N GLY A 53 -11.34 9.50 -5.37
CA GLY A 53 -12.27 8.82 -4.46
C GLY A 53 -12.45 7.31 -4.70
N PHE A 54 -12.45 6.87 -5.96
CA PHE A 54 -12.50 5.43 -6.25
C PHE A 54 -11.24 4.70 -5.76
N VAL A 55 -10.07 5.29 -5.98
CA VAL A 55 -8.79 4.73 -5.51
C VAL A 55 -8.73 4.72 -3.99
N ALA A 56 -9.28 5.74 -3.32
CA ALA A 56 -9.43 5.75 -1.87
C ALA A 56 -10.27 4.57 -1.36
N ALA A 57 -11.41 4.28 -2.01
CA ALA A 57 -12.27 3.16 -1.65
C ALA A 57 -11.56 1.80 -1.87
N VAL A 58 -10.88 1.63 -3.02
CA VAL A 58 -10.09 0.43 -3.30
C VAL A 58 -8.96 0.26 -2.28
N ALA A 59 -8.26 1.34 -1.93
CA ALA A 59 -7.22 1.31 -0.91
C ALA A 59 -7.77 0.84 0.44
N LEU A 60 -8.93 1.33 0.88
CA LEU A 60 -9.56 0.86 2.12
C LEU A 60 -9.86 -0.63 2.09
N VAL A 61 -10.46 -1.13 1.00
CA VAL A 61 -10.81 -2.56 0.87
C VAL A 61 -9.55 -3.43 0.89
N CYS A 62 -8.53 -3.07 0.10
CA CYS A 62 -7.29 -3.83 0.03
C CYS A 62 -6.52 -3.81 1.36
N TYR A 63 -6.34 -2.65 1.98
CA TYR A 63 -5.63 -2.55 3.26
C TYR A 63 -6.41 -3.17 4.42
N ALA A 64 -7.75 -3.13 4.41
CA ALA A 64 -8.57 -3.87 5.37
C ALA A 64 -8.40 -5.40 5.18
N GLY A 65 -8.40 -5.88 3.94
CA GLY A 65 -8.11 -7.29 3.63
C GLY A 65 -6.72 -7.70 4.13
N CYS A 66 -5.68 -6.90 3.85
CA CYS A 66 -4.33 -7.12 4.35
C CYS A 66 -4.26 -7.09 5.88
N ALA A 67 -4.95 -6.15 6.53
CA ALA A 67 -5.02 -6.04 7.98
C ALA A 67 -5.59 -7.31 8.63
N LEU A 68 -6.68 -7.85 8.07
CA LEU A 68 -7.29 -9.09 8.53
C LEU A 68 -6.36 -10.29 8.31
N LEU A 69 -5.67 -10.35 7.17
CA LEU A 69 -4.71 -11.41 6.90
C LEU A 69 -3.51 -11.39 7.87
N VAL A 70 -2.99 -10.19 8.19
CA VAL A 70 -1.88 -10.03 9.14
C VAL A 70 -2.29 -10.35 10.58
N ALA A 71 -3.51 -9.96 10.97
CA ALA A 71 -4.06 -10.29 12.29
C ALA A 71 -4.45 -11.78 12.43
N SER A 72 -4.62 -12.49 11.32
CA SER A 72 -5.05 -13.88 11.32
C SER A 72 -4.06 -14.79 12.09
N PRO A 73 -4.55 -15.76 12.88
CA PRO A 73 -3.70 -16.72 13.56
C PRO A 73 -2.96 -17.66 12.59
N LEU A 74 -3.42 -17.74 11.33
CA LEU A 74 -2.76 -18.48 10.26
C LEU A 74 -1.49 -17.78 9.76
N TYR A 75 -1.33 -16.48 10.02
CA TYR A 75 -0.14 -15.73 9.66
C TYR A 75 1.02 -16.12 10.57
N ARG A 76 2.03 -16.77 9.97
CA ARG A 76 3.25 -17.15 10.68
C ARG A 76 4.32 -16.11 10.37
N PRO A 77 4.71 -15.24 11.33
CA PRO A 77 5.77 -14.29 11.09
C PRO A 77 7.07 -15.05 10.82
N MET A 78 7.79 -14.66 9.76
CA MET A 78 9.14 -15.17 9.55
C MET A 78 10.02 -14.61 10.67
N ALA A 79 10.58 -15.50 11.50
CA ALA A 79 11.56 -15.08 12.50
C ALA A 79 12.75 -14.46 11.76
N SER A 80 13.11 -13.23 12.11
CA SER A 80 14.30 -12.60 11.56
C SER A 80 15.53 -13.35 12.10
N VAL A 81 16.10 -14.24 11.30
CA VAL A 81 17.37 -14.94 11.61
C VAL A 81 18.59 -14.00 11.43
N VAL A 82 18.33 -12.74 11.09
CA VAL A 82 19.33 -11.73 10.76
C VAL A 82 19.94 -11.16 12.05
N GLY A 83 21.27 -11.31 12.20
CA GLY A 83 22.02 -10.78 13.35
C GLY A 83 21.93 -9.26 13.49
N SER A 84 22.17 -8.75 14.70
CA SER A 84 21.99 -7.32 15.06
C SER A 84 22.71 -6.34 14.13
N ARG A 85 23.94 -6.67 13.69
CA ARG A 85 24.72 -5.83 12.76
C ARG A 85 24.05 -5.67 11.40
N TRP A 86 23.52 -6.75 10.84
CA TRP A 86 22.82 -6.73 9.55
C TRP A 86 21.49 -5.97 9.62
N ARG A 87 20.81 -6.02 10.77
CA ARG A 87 19.61 -5.18 11.00
C ARG A 87 19.94 -3.69 11.01
N GLN A 88 21.08 -3.30 11.58
CA GLN A 88 21.55 -1.90 11.55
C GLN A 88 21.92 -1.46 10.14
N VAL A 89 22.62 -2.31 9.37
CA VAL A 89 22.91 -2.02 7.95
C VAL A 89 21.62 -1.84 7.16
N GLY A 90 20.61 -2.68 7.37
CA GLY A 90 19.29 -2.53 6.75
C GLY A 90 18.61 -1.21 7.12
N ALA A 91 18.67 -0.78 8.38
CA ALA A 91 18.13 0.49 8.82
C ALA A 91 18.85 1.70 8.20
N ILE A 92 20.19 1.65 8.12
CA ILE A 92 20.99 2.68 7.45
C ILE A 92 20.64 2.72 5.95
N GLY A 93 20.47 1.56 5.31
CA GLY A 93 20.06 1.46 3.91
C GLY A 93 18.67 2.07 3.66
N ALA A 94 17.69 1.78 4.54
CA ALA A 94 16.36 2.38 4.45
C ALA A 94 16.40 3.91 4.66
N ALA A 95 17.21 4.39 5.60
CA ALA A 95 17.39 5.83 5.84
C ALA A 95 18.08 6.53 4.66
N ALA A 96 19.10 5.90 4.07
CA ALA A 96 19.76 6.41 2.87
C ALA A 96 18.80 6.47 1.67
N LEU A 97 18.00 5.42 1.45
CA LEU A 97 16.97 5.41 0.41
C LEU A 97 15.94 6.51 0.63
N LEU A 98 15.47 6.69 1.87
CA LEU A 98 14.55 7.77 2.22
C LEU A 98 15.16 9.14 1.93
N ALA A 99 16.43 9.36 2.26
CA ALA A 99 17.14 10.61 1.98
C ALA A 99 17.27 10.89 0.48
N VAL A 100 17.57 9.87 -0.32
CA VAL A 100 17.62 9.97 -1.79
C VAL A 100 16.24 10.32 -2.36
N LEU A 101 15.19 9.63 -1.92
CA LEU A 101 13.82 9.90 -2.36
C LEU A 101 13.39 11.32 -1.96
N ALA A 102 13.66 11.73 -0.73
CA ALA A 102 13.37 13.10 -0.26
C ALA A 102 14.12 14.14 -1.10
N TYR A 103 15.42 13.94 -1.34
CA TYR A 103 16.22 14.82 -2.19
C TYR A 103 15.64 14.93 -3.60
N SER A 104 15.28 13.80 -4.21
CA SER A 104 14.67 13.77 -5.54
C SER A 104 13.31 14.48 -5.56
N ALA A 105 12.52 14.38 -4.49
CA ALA A 105 11.24 15.07 -4.36
C ALA A 105 11.42 16.58 -4.19
N PHE A 106 12.45 17.04 -3.47
CA PHE A 106 12.73 18.48 -3.30
C PHE A 106 13.35 19.12 -4.54
N ARG A 107 14.15 18.38 -5.30
CA ARG A 107 14.80 18.87 -6.53
C ARG A 107 13.99 18.63 -7.80
N GLY A 108 13.02 17.74 -7.75
CA GLY A 108 12.19 17.40 -8.90
C GLY A 108 11.28 18.55 -9.30
N GLU A 109 11.30 18.88 -10.59
CA GLU A 109 10.33 19.81 -11.17
C GLU A 109 9.12 19.00 -11.64
N PHE A 110 8.04 19.05 -10.87
CA PHE A 110 6.82 18.30 -11.18
C PHE A 110 5.90 19.11 -12.08
N VAL A 111 5.35 18.46 -13.11
CA VAL A 111 4.29 19.05 -13.93
C VAL A 111 3.00 19.07 -13.13
N HIS A 112 2.48 20.27 -12.87
CA HIS A 112 1.24 20.47 -12.14
C HIS A 112 0.08 20.59 -13.13
N ALA A 113 -0.68 19.52 -13.30
CA ALA A 113 -1.91 19.56 -14.08
C ALA A 113 -3.11 19.64 -13.13
N ASN A 114 -3.96 20.66 -13.33
CA ASN A 114 -5.24 20.74 -12.62
C ASN A 114 -6.25 19.82 -13.31
N PHE A 115 -6.60 18.71 -12.66
CA PHE A 115 -7.58 17.76 -13.18
C PHE A 115 -8.93 18.00 -12.50
N TYR A 116 -9.91 18.49 -13.27
CA TYR A 116 -11.30 18.70 -12.83
C TYR A 116 -12.20 17.49 -13.12
N GLY A 117 -11.67 16.27 -12.97
CA GLY A 117 -12.49 15.06 -13.03
C GLY A 117 -13.18 14.84 -11.69
N GLY A 118 -14.51 14.75 -11.69
CA GLY A 118 -15.34 14.63 -10.48
C GLY A 118 -14.86 13.55 -9.50
N ALA A 119 -15.23 13.71 -8.22
CA ALA A 119 -14.60 13.10 -7.05
C ALA A 119 -14.36 11.57 -7.06
N PHE A 120 -15.06 10.78 -7.88
CA PHE A 120 -14.90 9.32 -7.96
C PHE A 120 -14.28 8.82 -9.29
N GLY A 121 -14.52 9.49 -10.42
CA GLY A 121 -13.81 9.21 -11.69
C GLY A 121 -13.95 7.81 -12.32
N VAL A 122 -14.83 6.93 -11.84
CA VAL A 122 -14.89 5.50 -12.24
C VAL A 122 -15.04 5.30 -13.75
N ALA A 123 -15.93 6.06 -14.40
CA ALA A 123 -16.15 5.96 -15.85
C ALA A 123 -14.94 6.41 -16.68
N ASN A 124 -14.12 7.31 -16.16
CA ASN A 124 -12.88 7.74 -16.82
C ASN A 124 -11.79 6.68 -16.65
N LEU A 125 -11.68 6.08 -15.46
CA LEU A 125 -10.76 4.96 -15.23
C LEU A 125 -11.11 3.76 -16.11
N GLY A 126 -12.39 3.39 -16.22
CA GLY A 126 -12.82 2.31 -17.12
C GLY A 126 -12.44 2.58 -18.58
N ARG A 127 -12.65 3.81 -19.06
CA ARG A 127 -12.22 4.19 -20.41
C ARG A 127 -10.70 4.14 -20.58
N LEU A 128 -9.94 4.58 -19.59
CA LEU A 128 -8.47 4.50 -19.63
C LEU A 128 -8.01 3.04 -19.72
N PHE A 129 -8.51 2.21 -18.81
CA PHE A 129 -8.16 0.79 -18.72
C PHE A 129 -8.51 0.00 -19.98
N PHE A 130 -9.69 0.20 -20.57
CA PHE A 130 -10.11 -0.60 -21.71
C PHE A 130 -9.78 0.01 -23.08
N ALA A 131 -9.60 1.33 -23.19
CA ALA A 131 -9.30 1.98 -24.46
C ALA A 131 -7.81 2.25 -24.69
N HIS A 132 -7.03 2.50 -23.64
CA HIS A 132 -5.60 2.84 -23.76
C HIS A 132 -4.71 1.76 -23.13
N ASP A 133 -5.08 1.22 -21.97
CA ASP A 133 -4.23 0.32 -21.19
C ASP A 133 -4.73 -1.14 -21.15
N ALA A 134 -5.45 -1.58 -22.19
CA ALA A 134 -6.09 -2.90 -22.21
C ALA A 134 -5.08 -4.05 -22.05
N LEU A 135 -3.87 -3.92 -22.61
CA LEU A 135 -2.83 -4.93 -22.45
C LEU A 135 -2.37 -5.05 -21.00
N SER A 136 -2.24 -3.92 -20.29
CA SER A 136 -1.88 -3.90 -18.87
C SER A 136 -2.96 -4.55 -18.01
N THR A 137 -4.24 -4.37 -18.35
CA THR A 137 -5.33 -5.04 -17.63
C THR A 137 -5.33 -6.55 -17.84
N GLU A 138 -5.07 -7.03 -19.05
CA GLU A 138 -4.95 -8.46 -19.33
C GLU A 138 -3.73 -9.06 -18.63
N ALA A 139 -2.59 -8.35 -18.63
CA ALA A 139 -1.40 -8.79 -17.90
C ALA A 139 -1.65 -8.92 -16.39
N LEU A 140 -2.42 -8.00 -15.79
CA LEU A 140 -2.86 -8.10 -14.40
C LEU A 140 -3.79 -9.31 -14.17
N ALA A 141 -4.72 -9.58 -15.09
CA ALA A 141 -5.61 -10.74 -15.00
C ALA A 141 -4.81 -12.05 -15.02
N VAL A 142 -3.84 -12.17 -15.94
CA VAL A 142 -2.93 -13.31 -16.00
C VAL A 142 -2.08 -13.42 -14.72
N LEU A 143 -1.56 -12.32 -14.21
CA LEU A 143 -0.78 -12.31 -12.96
C LEU A 143 -1.61 -12.83 -11.78
N VAL A 144 -2.86 -12.37 -11.65
CA VAL A 144 -3.78 -12.83 -10.60
C VAL A 144 -4.09 -14.32 -10.75
N LEU A 145 -4.33 -14.78 -11.98
CA LEU A 145 -4.55 -16.19 -12.27
C LEU A 145 -3.34 -17.04 -11.86
N VAL A 146 -2.13 -16.63 -12.25
CA VAL A 146 -0.88 -17.30 -11.89
C VAL A 146 -0.67 -17.31 -10.38
N ALA A 147 -0.97 -16.19 -9.69
CA ALA A 147 -0.87 -16.11 -8.24
C ALA A 147 -1.82 -17.11 -7.54
N PHE A 148 -3.07 -17.23 -7.99
CA PHE A 148 -4.02 -18.21 -7.43
C PHE A 148 -3.64 -19.65 -7.76
N ALA A 149 -3.20 -19.92 -8.99
CA ALA A 149 -2.70 -21.24 -9.38
C ALA A 149 -1.48 -21.65 -8.53
N GLY A 150 -0.53 -20.74 -8.33
CA GLY A 150 0.64 -20.95 -7.48
C GLY A 150 0.25 -21.21 -6.01
N ALA A 151 -0.62 -20.37 -5.45
CA ALA A 151 -1.08 -20.52 -4.06
C ALA A 151 -1.79 -21.87 -3.83
N THR A 152 -2.67 -22.28 -4.75
CA THR A 152 -3.39 -23.56 -4.66
C THR A 152 -2.47 -24.76 -4.85
N ALA A 153 -1.49 -24.67 -5.77
CA ALA A 153 -0.49 -25.72 -5.96
C ALA A 153 0.36 -25.92 -4.68
N VAL A 154 0.87 -24.84 -4.09
CA VAL A 154 1.64 -24.89 -2.83
C VAL A 154 0.79 -25.47 -1.70
N TRP A 155 -0.47 -25.07 -1.61
CA TRP A 155 -1.38 -25.59 -0.59
C TRP A 155 -1.59 -27.10 -0.73
N ARG A 156 -1.84 -27.61 -1.95
CA ARG A 156 -1.97 -29.05 -2.22
C ARG A 156 -0.70 -29.84 -1.90
N VAL A 157 0.47 -29.29 -2.22
CA VAL A 157 1.75 -29.93 -1.86
C VAL A 157 1.88 -30.04 -0.34
N ARG A 158 1.54 -28.98 0.40
CA ARG A 158 1.57 -28.97 1.87
C ARG A 158 0.63 -30.01 2.48
N GLU A 159 -0.56 -30.17 1.92
CA GLU A 159 -1.52 -31.20 2.39
C GLU A 159 -1.01 -32.61 2.16
N ARG A 160 -0.39 -32.90 1.01
CA ARG A 160 0.17 -34.23 0.72
C ARG A 160 1.41 -34.58 1.56
N SER A 161 2.12 -33.58 2.05
CA SER A 161 3.31 -33.75 2.89
C SER A 161 3.02 -33.92 4.39
N ARG A 162 1.75 -33.80 4.79
CA ARG A 162 1.26 -34.06 6.16
C ARG A 162 0.65 -35.44 6.24
#